data_AF-A0A853ZJP1-F1
#
_entry.id   AF-A0A853ZJP1-F1
#
_cell.length_a   1.000
_cell.length_b   1.000
_cell.length_c   1.000
_cell.angle_alpha   90.00
_cell.angle_beta   90.00
_cell.angle_gamma   90.00
#
_symmetry.space_group_name_H-M   'P 1'
#
loop_
_entity.id
_entity.type
_entity.pdbx_description
1 polymer ?
#
loop_
_entity_poly.entity_id
_entity_poly.type
_entity_poly.pdbx_seq_one_letter_code
_entity_poly.pdbx_strand_id
1 'polypeptide(L)'
;RIFLRWQSLVEPQAYKIRIPIPQWVRNEMVKPQRVFCIADKKEVTLYPLQITLGMAPGGIVKVWVGAGCLGFKEVGRFQAEVEPLGPHRNGNGIYYRAPNPEAQAYIDQHGIPYGTW
;
A
#
# COMPACT_ATOMS: atom_id res chain seq x y z
N ARG A 1 11.35 -3.64 -9.20
CA ARG A 1 11.45 -2.89 -7.91
C ARG A 1 10.50 -1.71 -7.98
N ILE A 2 9.90 -1.33 -6.87
CA ILE A 2 9.01 -0.17 -6.74
C ILE A 2 9.64 0.80 -5.75
N PHE A 3 9.62 2.09 -6.09
CA PHE A 3 10.01 3.16 -5.18
C PHE A 3 8.74 3.79 -4.67
N LEU A 4 8.58 3.83 -3.36
CA LEU A 4 7.38 4.32 -2.72
C LEU A 4 7.76 5.39 -1.70
N ARG A 5 7.04 6.51 -1.75
CA ARG A 5 7.03 7.54 -0.71
C ARG A 5 5.58 7.90 -0.43
N TRP A 6 5.23 7.98 0.85
CA TRP A 6 3.90 8.42 1.28
C TRP A 6 3.98 9.25 2.55
N GLN A 7 2.87 9.90 2.90
CA GLN A 7 2.73 10.71 4.09
C GLN A 7 1.73 10.04 5.01
N SER A 8 2.07 9.94 6.29
CA SER A 8 1.09 9.62 7.32
C SER A 8 0.40 10.93 7.69
N LEU A 9 -0.91 10.90 7.92
CA LEU A 9 -1.65 12.07 8.41
C LEU A 9 -1.70 12.09 9.94
N VAL A 10 -1.75 10.89 10.53
CA VAL A 10 -1.80 10.74 11.99
C VAL A 10 -0.42 10.94 12.60
N GLU A 11 0.63 10.60 11.85
CA GLU A 11 2.01 10.92 12.22
C GLU A 11 2.46 12.03 11.27
N PRO A 12 2.91 13.19 11.75
CA PRO A 12 3.30 14.31 10.90
C PRO A 12 4.64 14.08 10.19
N GLN A 13 4.79 12.92 9.54
CA GLN A 13 5.99 12.46 8.88
C GLN A 13 5.67 11.75 7.56
N ALA A 14 6.69 11.64 6.72
CA ALA A 14 6.66 10.85 5.51
C ALA A 14 7.55 9.63 5.64
N TYR A 15 7.25 8.61 4.85
CA TYR A 15 8.04 7.39 4.75
C TYR A 15 8.53 7.20 3.33
N LYS A 16 9.66 6.52 3.19
CA LYS A 16 10.20 6.09 1.89
C LYS A 16 10.70 4.65 1.96
N ILE A 17 10.56 3.92 0.86
CA ILE A 17 11.07 2.56 0.76
C ILE A 17 11.35 2.17 -0.69
N ARG A 18 12.31 1.25 -0.86
CA ARG A 18 12.56 0.51 -2.10
C ARG A 18 12.08 -0.92 -1.92
N ILE A 19 11.01 -1.28 -2.61
CA ILE A 19 10.41 -2.61 -2.52
C ILE A 19 10.97 -3.48 -3.65
N PRO A 20 11.70 -4.57 -3.34
CA PRO A 20 12.08 -5.54 -4.34
C PRO A 20 10.83 -6.24 -4.87
N ILE A 21 10.78 -6.47 -6.19
CA ILE A 21 9.76 -7.33 -6.80
C ILE A 21 10.50 -8.61 -7.21
N PRO A 22 10.37 -9.69 -6.42
CA PRO A 22 11.05 -10.95 -6.69
C PRO A 22 10.70 -11.52 -8.07
N GLN A 23 11.57 -12.37 -8.61
CA GLN A 23 11.34 -12.97 -9.91
C GLN A 23 10.07 -13.84 -9.94
N TRP A 24 9.74 -14.53 -8.84
CA TRP A 24 8.51 -15.33 -8.78
C TRP A 24 7.26 -14.49 -9.00
N VAL A 25 7.22 -13.25 -8.51
CA VAL A 25 6.10 -12.33 -8.74
C VAL A 25 5.96 -12.04 -10.23
N ARG A 26 7.09 -11.73 -10.89
CA ARG A 26 7.12 -11.47 -12.34
C ARG A 26 6.66 -12.69 -13.14
N ASN A 27 7.10 -13.88 -12.74
CA ASN A 27 6.70 -15.14 -13.36
C ASN A 27 5.19 -15.40 -13.16
N GLU A 28 4.65 -15.08 -11.99
CA GLU A 28 3.23 -15.20 -11.69
C GLU A 28 2.39 -14.25 -12.56
N MET A 29 2.82 -12.99 -12.71
CA MET A 29 2.12 -11.95 -13.50
C MET A 29 1.94 -12.32 -14.98
N VAL A 30 2.82 -13.17 -15.54
CA VAL A 30 2.75 -13.60 -16.95
C VAL A 30 2.12 -14.98 -17.12
N LYS A 31 1.65 -15.61 -16.04
CA LYS A 31 0.99 -16.92 -16.10
C LYS A 31 -0.53 -16.75 -16.27
N PRO A 32 -1.12 -17.24 -17.37
CA PRO A 32 -2.57 -17.20 -17.53
C PRO A 32 -3.24 -18.15 -16.54
N GLN A 33 -4.38 -17.72 -15.98
CA GLN A 33 -5.20 -18.50 -15.07
C GLN A 33 -6.65 -18.49 -15.56
N ARG A 34 -7.23 -19.68 -15.76
CA ARG A 34 -8.66 -19.83 -16.07
C ARG A 34 -9.43 -19.86 -14.76
N VAL A 35 -10.42 -18.98 -14.63
CA VAL A 35 -11.25 -18.86 -13.44
C VAL A 35 -12.68 -18.53 -13.83
N PHE A 36 -13.66 -19.00 -13.06
CA PHE A 36 -15.02 -18.50 -13.15
C PHE A 36 -15.12 -17.15 -12.43
N CYS A 37 -15.38 -16.08 -13.18
CA CYS A 37 -15.46 -14.74 -12.63
C CYS A 37 -16.93 -14.39 -12.34
N ILE A 38 -17.26 -14.18 -11.06
CA ILE A 38 -18.63 -13.93 -10.60
C ILE A 38 -19.20 -12.65 -11.24
N ALA A 39 -18.39 -11.59 -11.35
CA ALA A 39 -18.79 -10.33 -11.96
C ALA A 39 -19.16 -10.50 -13.45
N ASP A 40 -18.41 -11.33 -14.17
CA ASP A 40 -18.61 -11.57 -15.61
C ASP A 40 -19.58 -12.73 -15.90
N LYS A 41 -19.95 -13.51 -14.86
CA LYS A 41 -20.80 -14.71 -14.94
C LYS A 41 -20.33 -15.75 -15.96
N LYS A 42 -19.01 -15.85 -16.17
CA LYS A 42 -18.41 -16.78 -17.14
C LYS A 42 -16.99 -17.18 -16.75
N GLU A 43 -16.49 -18.23 -17.39
CA GLU A 43 -15.06 -18.54 -17.36
C GLU A 43 -14.28 -17.52 -18.19
N VAL A 44 -13.22 -16.99 -17.59
CA VAL A 44 -12.30 -16.04 -18.19
C VAL A 44 -10.87 -16.51 -17.99
N THR A 45 -9.99 -16.14 -18.92
CA THR A 45 -8.54 -16.26 -18.73
C THR A 45 -8.01 -14.92 -18.29
N LEU A 46 -7.46 -14.85 -17.07
CA LEU A 46 -6.89 -13.65 -16.49
C LEU A 46 -5.41 -13.83 -16.20
N TYR A 47 -4.74 -12.71 -15.99
CA TYR A 47 -3.37 -12.62 -15.52
C TYR A 47 -3.36 -11.79 -14.24
N PRO A 48 -2.57 -12.15 -13.21
CA PRO A 48 -2.47 -11.38 -11.99
C PRO A 48 -1.59 -10.13 -12.20
N LEU A 49 -2.09 -9.17 -12.97
CA LEU A 49 -1.36 -7.99 -13.45
C LEU A 49 -1.32 -6.82 -12.46
N GLN A 50 -1.88 -6.97 -11.27
CA GLN A 50 -1.94 -5.92 -10.28
C GLN A 50 -0.92 -6.19 -9.16
N ILE A 51 -0.15 -5.16 -8.82
CA ILE A 51 0.62 -5.12 -7.57
C ILE A 51 -0.08 -4.12 -6.66
N THR A 52 -0.65 -4.60 -5.56
CA THR A 52 -1.35 -3.80 -4.57
C THR A 52 -0.42 -3.48 -3.42
N LEU A 53 -0.38 -2.21 -2.99
CA LEU A 53 0.42 -1.76 -1.85
C LEU A 53 -0.50 -1.20 -0.77
N GLY A 54 -0.53 -1.84 0.39
CA GLY A 54 -1.18 -1.34 1.60
C GLY A 54 -0.17 -0.58 2.45
N MET A 55 -0.38 0.71 2.65
CA MET A 55 0.49 1.59 3.43
C MET A 55 -0.20 1.93 4.74
N ALA A 56 0.51 1.77 5.86
CA ALA A 56 -0.01 2.07 7.19
C ALA A 56 0.87 3.12 7.90
N PRO A 57 0.34 3.79 8.95
CA PRO A 57 1.16 4.46 9.96
C PRO A 57 2.25 3.53 10.53
N GLY A 58 3.28 4.08 11.15
CA GLY A 58 4.44 3.31 11.63
C GLY A 58 5.34 2.77 10.52
N GLY A 59 5.11 3.15 9.26
CA GLY A 59 6.00 2.84 8.14
C GLY A 59 5.85 1.44 7.56
N ILE A 60 4.74 0.73 7.81
CA ILE A 60 4.55 -0.61 7.23
C ILE A 60 3.96 -0.53 5.83
N VAL A 61 4.51 -1.36 4.93
CA VAL A 61 3.94 -1.63 3.62
C VAL A 61 3.73 -3.12 3.45
N LYS A 62 2.50 -3.54 3.17
CA LYS A 62 2.20 -4.88 2.69
C LYS A 62 1.95 -4.87 1.19
N VAL A 63 2.45 -5.89 0.51
CA VAL A 63 2.41 -5.98 -0.95
C VAL A 63 1.75 -7.27 -1.35
N TRP A 64 0.85 -7.19 -2.33
CA TRP A 64 0.21 -8.36 -2.92
C TRP A 64 0.29 -8.31 -4.44
N VAL A 65 0.29 -9.47 -5.07
CA VAL A 65 0.13 -9.63 -6.52
C VAL A 65 -1.17 -10.36 -6.79
N GLY A 66 -1.94 -9.91 -7.79
CA GLY A 66 -3.24 -10.50 -8.06
C GLY A 66 -4.01 -9.83 -9.18
N ALA A 67 -5.27 -10.21 -9.29
CA ALA A 67 -6.28 -9.55 -10.11
C ALA A 67 -7.65 -9.88 -9.53
N GLY A 68 -8.65 -9.02 -9.76
CA GLY A 68 -9.97 -9.10 -9.13
C GLY A 68 -10.52 -10.53 -8.95
N CYS A 69 -10.78 -11.25 -10.05
CA CYS A 69 -11.34 -12.60 -9.99
C CYS A 69 -10.32 -13.73 -9.68
N LEU A 70 -9.01 -13.43 -9.61
CA LEU A 70 -7.97 -14.39 -9.23
C LEU A 70 -7.62 -14.34 -7.73
N GLY A 71 -8.10 -13.32 -7.03
CA GLY A 71 -7.63 -13.01 -5.68
C GLY A 71 -6.21 -12.46 -5.66
N PHE A 72 -5.64 -12.35 -4.46
CA PHE A 72 -4.36 -11.71 -4.21
C PHE A 72 -3.46 -12.61 -3.37
N LYS A 73 -2.21 -12.77 -3.79
CA LYS A 73 -1.15 -13.49 -3.06
C LYS A 73 -0.22 -12.49 -2.40
N GLU A 74 0.08 -12.70 -1.12
CA GLU A 74 1.01 -11.83 -0.39
C GLU A 74 2.43 -11.99 -0.95
N VAL A 75 3.06 -10.86 -1.28
CA VAL A 75 4.44 -10.78 -1.72
C VAL A 75 5.37 -10.57 -0.53
N GLY A 76 4.93 -9.76 0.43
CA GLY A 76 5.66 -9.54 1.67
C GLY A 76 5.19 -8.32 2.44
N ARG A 77 5.73 -8.22 3.66
CA ARG A 77 5.55 -7.11 4.60
C ARG A 77 6.90 -6.44 4.83
N PHE A 78 6.94 -5.12 4.68
CA PHE A 78 8.17 -4.34 4.69
C PHE A 78 8.08 -3.17 5.66
N GLN A 79 9.22 -2.82 6.25
CA GLN A 79 9.38 -1.63 7.09
C GLN A 79 10.06 -0.53 6.28
N ALA A 80 9.39 0.61 6.14
CA ALA A 80 9.94 1.79 5.51
C ALA A 80 10.72 2.64 6.51
N GLU A 81 11.61 3.45 5.95
CA GLU A 81 12.37 4.46 6.68
C GLU A 81 11.58 5.77 6.70
N VAL A 82 11.79 6.57 7.74
CA VAL A 82 11.32 7.96 7.75
C VAL A 82 12.04 8.75 6.65
N GLU A 83 11.28 9.51 5.86
CA GLU A 83 11.83 10.44 4.88
C GLU A 83 12.38 11.68 5.61
N PRO A 84 13.71 11.92 5.59
CA PRO A 84 14.31 13.02 6.35
C PRO A 84 13.83 14.41 5.94
N LEU A 85 13.40 14.57 4.69
CA LEU A 85 12.82 15.83 4.19
C LEU A 85 11.36 16.04 4.64
N GLY A 86 10.82 15.11 5.43
CA GLY A 86 9.48 15.19 5.99
C GLY A 86 8.35 15.17 4.95
N PRO A 87 7.12 15.48 5.39
CA PRO A 87 5.95 15.46 4.53
C PRO A 87 5.97 16.62 3.51
N HIS A 88 6.57 17.76 3.85
CA HIS A 88 6.46 19.01 3.09
C HIS A 88 7.51 19.24 1.98
N ARG A 89 8.40 18.27 1.69
CA ARG A 89 9.48 18.32 0.68
C ARG A 89 9.43 19.54 -0.26
N ASN A 90 10.35 20.48 -0.04
CA ASN A 90 10.71 21.59 -0.93
C ASN A 90 9.70 22.74 -1.09
N GLY A 91 8.82 22.96 -0.11
CA GLY A 91 8.18 24.26 0.07
C GLY A 91 6.95 24.48 -0.80
N ASN A 92 5.80 24.40 -0.13
CA ASN A 92 4.52 25.09 -0.39
C ASN A 92 3.39 24.41 0.43
N GLY A 93 3.68 23.30 1.12
CA GLY A 93 2.74 22.69 2.08
C GLY A 93 1.51 22.01 1.44
N ILE A 94 1.40 22.00 0.11
CA ILE A 94 0.14 21.73 -0.62
C ILE A 94 -0.41 20.30 -0.44
N TYR A 95 0.45 19.32 -0.12
CA TYR A 95 0.09 17.89 -0.13
C TYR A 95 -0.02 17.25 1.25
N TYR A 96 0.42 17.93 2.31
CA TYR A 96 0.18 17.48 3.69
C TYR A 96 -1.01 18.27 4.22
N ARG A 97 -2.05 17.56 4.65
CA ARG A 97 -3.18 18.16 5.35
C ARG A 97 -3.25 17.54 6.72
N ALA A 98 -2.93 18.32 7.75
CA ALA A 98 -3.15 17.89 9.12
C ALA A 98 -4.63 17.48 9.31
N PRO A 99 -4.93 16.51 10.19
CA PRO A 99 -6.29 16.23 10.61
C PRO A 99 -6.99 17.53 11.06
N ASN A 100 -8.29 17.65 10.75
CA ASN A 100 -9.10 18.71 11.36
C ASN A 100 -9.27 18.45 12.87
N PRO A 101 -9.72 19.43 13.66
CA PRO A 101 -9.85 19.27 15.11
C PRO A 101 -10.70 18.06 15.53
N GLU A 102 -11.75 17.74 14.77
CA GLU A 102 -12.62 16.60 15.06
C GLU A 102 -11.91 15.25 14.84
N ALA A 103 -11.19 15.11 13.73
CA ALA A 103 -10.40 13.90 13.47
C ALA A 103 -9.23 13.77 14.46
N GLN A 104 -8.59 14.89 14.84
CA GLN A 104 -7.54 14.88 15.84
C GLN A 104 -8.08 14.45 17.20
N ALA A 105 -9.21 15.00 17.65
CA ALA A 105 -9.83 14.60 18.90
C ALA A 105 -10.22 13.10 18.91
N TYR A 106 -10.70 12.58 17.78
CA TYR A 106 -10.98 11.14 17.63
C TYR A 106 -9.71 10.30 17.76
N ILE A 107 -8.62 10.70 17.10
CA ILE A 107 -7.33 10.03 17.19
C ILE A 107 -6.80 10.07 18.63
N ASP A 108 -6.91 11.20 19.31
CA ASP A 108 -6.43 11.35 20.69
C ASP A 108 -7.24 10.48 21.67
N GLN A 109 -8.54 10.34 21.43
CA GLN A 109 -9.44 9.52 22.27
C GLN A 109 -9.24 8.01 22.04
N HIS A 110 -9.06 7.57 20.80
CA HIS A 110 -9.10 6.15 20.42
C HIS A 110 -7.72 5.56 20.06
N GLY A 111 -6.74 6.41 19.81
CA GLY A 111 -5.44 6.03 19.28
C GLY A 111 -5.49 5.50 17.85
N ILE A 112 -4.34 5.04 17.37
CA ILE A 112 -4.20 4.27 16.12
C ILE A 112 -3.79 2.84 16.48
N PRO A 113 -4.40 1.81 15.86
CA PRO A 113 -4.16 0.41 16.21
C PRO A 113 -2.84 -0.11 15.62
N TYR A 114 -1.72 0.39 16.14
CA TYR A 114 -0.39 0.00 15.71
C TYR A 114 -0.14 -1.51 15.78
N GLY A 115 0.42 -2.08 14.71
CA GLY A 115 0.81 -3.50 14.65
C GLY A 115 -0.29 -4.47 14.23
N THR A 116 -1.50 -3.99 13.95
CA THR A 116 -2.61 -4.84 13.44
C THR A 116 -2.55 -5.10 11.92
N TRP A 117 -1.60 -4.47 11.23
CA TRP A 117 -1.40 -4.51 9.79
C TRP A 117 -0.22 -5.39 9.34
#